data_AF-J7RU77-F1
#
_entry.id   AF-J7RU77-F1
#
_cell.length_a   1.000
_cell.length_b   1.000
_cell.length_c   1.000
_cell.angle_alpha   90.00
_cell.angle_beta   90.00
_cell.angle_gamma   90.00
#
_symmetry.space_group_name_H-M   'P 1'
#
loop_
_entity.id
_entity.type
_entity.pdbx_description
1 polymer ?
#
loop_
_entity_poly.entity_id
_entity_poly.type
_entity_poly.pdbx_seq_one_letter_code
_entity_poly.pdbx_strand_id
1 'polypeptide(L)'
;MGVPGYYELYRRSTIGNSLVDALDTLISDGRIEASLAMRVLETFDKVVAENLRDNTGSKLTVKGDLDTYGFCDDVWTFIVKNCNVTVENTGNGAGNNGANDAIKVDKLRIVACNSKKSD
;
A
#
# COMPACT_ATOMS: atom_id res chain seq x y z
N MET A 1 21.50 -13.58 -9.98
CA MET A 1 21.02 -12.27 -10.46
C MET A 1 19.60 -12.11 -9.96
N GLY A 2 19.41 -11.39 -8.85
CA GLY A 2 18.07 -11.06 -8.37
C GLY A 2 17.53 -9.92 -9.24
N VAL A 3 16.32 -10.08 -9.79
CA VAL A 3 15.59 -8.96 -10.40
C VAL A 3 15.55 -7.82 -9.38
N PRO A 4 15.78 -6.54 -9.73
CA PRO A 4 15.63 -5.43 -8.79
C PRO A 4 14.19 -5.44 -8.26
N GLY A 5 14.00 -6.02 -7.09
CA GLY A 5 12.71 -6.51 -6.62
C GLY A 5 11.74 -5.36 -6.39
N TYR A 6 10.50 -5.53 -6.82
CA TYR A 6 9.42 -4.68 -6.34
C TYR A 6 9.15 -5.00 -4.87
N TYR A 7 8.76 -4.02 -4.07
CA TYR A 7 8.48 -4.26 -2.65
C TYR A 7 7.24 -5.16 -2.48
N GLU A 8 7.38 -6.21 -1.68
CA GLU A 8 6.27 -7.08 -1.28
C GLU A 8 5.34 -6.45 -0.24
N LEU A 9 5.61 -5.20 0.18
CA LEU A 9 4.85 -4.45 1.18
C LEU A 9 3.34 -4.45 0.87
N TYR A 10 2.99 -4.29 -0.41
CA TYR A 10 1.59 -4.18 -0.84
C TYR A 10 0.82 -5.50 -0.76
N ARG A 11 1.48 -6.65 -0.57
CA ARG A 11 0.79 -7.93 -0.33
C ARG A 11 -0.02 -7.90 0.98
N ARG A 12 0.33 -7.03 1.94
CA ARG A 12 -0.40 -6.83 3.20
C ARG A 12 -1.60 -5.89 3.09
N SER A 13 -1.80 -5.26 1.93
CA SER A 13 -3.00 -4.46 1.66
C SER A 13 -4.24 -5.34 1.56
N THR A 14 -5.44 -4.75 1.62
CA THR A 14 -6.69 -5.51 1.46
C THR A 14 -6.70 -6.34 0.19
N ILE A 15 -6.34 -5.75 -0.96
CA ILE A 15 -6.28 -6.46 -2.25
C ILE A 15 -5.20 -7.54 -2.27
N GLY A 16 -4.05 -7.28 -1.63
CA GLY A 16 -2.96 -8.25 -1.51
C GLY A 16 -3.36 -9.47 -0.68
N ASN A 17 -3.97 -9.26 0.49
CA ASN A 17 -4.44 -10.36 1.34
C ASN A 17 -5.52 -11.19 0.63
N SER A 18 -6.48 -10.53 -0.03
CA SER A 18 -7.50 -11.25 -0.81
C SER A 18 -6.91 -12.09 -1.95
N LEU A 19 -5.83 -11.63 -2.59
CA LEU A 19 -5.12 -12.41 -3.59
C LEU A 19 -4.41 -13.62 -2.96
N VAL A 20 -3.72 -13.44 -1.82
CA VAL A 20 -3.06 -14.52 -1.09
C VAL A 20 -4.07 -15.59 -0.68
N ASP A 21 -5.18 -15.20 -0.06
CA ASP A 21 -6.24 -16.13 0.36
C ASP A 21 -6.83 -16.93 -0.83
N ALA A 22 -7.01 -16.27 -1.98
CA ALA A 22 -7.50 -16.92 -3.19
C ALA A 22 -6.48 -17.92 -3.77
N LEU A 23 -5.19 -17.56 -3.77
CA LEU A 23 -4.11 -18.45 -4.20
C LEU A 23 -3.99 -19.66 -3.27
N ASP A 24 -4.05 -19.46 -1.95
CA ASP A 24 -4.01 -20.52 -0.95
C ASP A 24 -5.19 -21.50 -1.09
N THR A 25 -6.38 -20.98 -1.44
CA THR A 25 -7.54 -21.81 -1.76
C THR A 25 -7.28 -22.68 -2.99
N LEU A 26 -6.74 -22.11 -4.07
CA LEU A 26 -6.42 -22.88 -5.29
C LEU A 26 -5.33 -23.93 -5.07
N ILE A 27 -4.36 -23.65 -4.20
CA ILE A 27 -3.33 -24.61 -3.80
C ILE A 27 -3.97 -25.74 -2.98
N SER A 28 -4.80 -25.40 -2.00
CA SER A 28 -5.48 -26.37 -1.13
C SER A 28 -6.39 -27.31 -1.92
N ASP A 29 -7.04 -26.79 -2.96
CA ASP A 29 -7.87 -27.57 -3.89
C ASP A 29 -7.05 -28.40 -4.91
N GLY A 30 -5.71 -28.32 -4.87
CA GLY A 30 -4.81 -29.00 -5.81
C GLY A 30 -4.90 -28.49 -7.25
N ARG A 31 -5.39 -27.27 -7.46
CA ARG A 31 -5.60 -26.68 -8.79
C ARG A 31 -4.36 -25.97 -9.33
N ILE A 32 -3.51 -25.45 -8.45
CA ILE A 32 -2.24 -24.81 -8.81
C ILE A 32 -1.13 -25.26 -7.85
N GLU A 33 0.10 -25.22 -8.34
CA GLU A 33 1.30 -25.43 -7.52
C GLU A 33 1.70 -24.14 -6.78
N ALA A 34 2.29 -24.29 -5.58
CA ALA A 34 2.78 -23.16 -4.80
C ALA A 34 3.82 -22.30 -5.57
N SER A 35 4.63 -22.95 -6.42
CA SER A 35 5.61 -22.24 -7.27
C SER A 35 4.96 -21.32 -8.31
N LEU A 36 3.73 -21.61 -8.75
CA LEU A 36 2.97 -20.73 -9.63
C LEU A 36 2.37 -19.56 -8.86
N ALA A 37 1.83 -19.81 -7.67
CA ALA A 37 1.29 -18.75 -6.80
C ALA A 37 2.36 -17.68 -6.48
N MET A 38 3.60 -18.10 -6.18
CA MET A 38 4.71 -17.16 -5.97
C MET A 38 4.97 -16.26 -7.19
N ARG A 39 4.92 -16.80 -8.42
CA ARG A 39 5.05 -15.99 -9.64
C ARG A 39 3.91 -15.00 -9.84
N VAL A 40 2.69 -15.39 -9.44
CA VAL A 40 1.54 -14.47 -9.46
C VAL A 40 1.75 -13.33 -8.47
N LEU A 41 2.26 -13.61 -7.28
CA LEU A 41 2.59 -12.59 -6.27
C LEU A 41 3.71 -11.65 -6.73
N GLU A 42 4.77 -12.17 -7.35
CA GLU A 42 5.82 -11.34 -7.96
C GLU A 42 5.26 -10.41 -9.05
N THR A 43 4.30 -10.91 -9.84
CA THR A 43 3.61 -10.10 -10.86
C THR A 43 2.73 -9.05 -10.22
N PHE A 44 2.03 -9.38 -9.13
CA PHE A 44 1.24 -8.43 -8.36
C PHE A 44 2.09 -7.29 -7.79
N ASP A 45 3.26 -7.59 -7.21
CA ASP A 45 4.15 -6.57 -6.65
C ASP A 45 4.55 -5.52 -7.70
N LYS A 46 4.84 -5.99 -8.92
CA LYS A 46 5.11 -5.13 -10.08
C LYS A 46 3.90 -4.26 -10.44
N VAL A 47 2.75 -4.91 -10.66
CA VAL A 47 1.55 -4.24 -11.17
C VAL A 47 1.05 -3.17 -10.20
N VAL A 48 1.05 -3.44 -8.90
CA VAL A 48 0.59 -2.46 -7.90
C VAL A 48 1.53 -1.27 -7.80
N ALA A 49 2.84 -1.50 -7.81
CA ALA A 49 3.81 -0.40 -7.75
C ALA A 49 3.70 0.54 -8.96
N GLU A 50 3.53 -0.01 -10.16
CA GLU A 50 3.35 0.77 -11.39
C GLU A 50 2.01 1.52 -11.39
N ASN A 51 0.90 0.86 -11.02
CA ASN A 51 -0.42 1.48 -10.99
C ASN A 51 -0.52 2.60 -9.94
N LEU A 52 0.04 2.42 -8.75
CA LEU A 52 0.03 3.46 -7.73
C LEU A 52 0.81 4.70 -8.18
N ARG A 53 1.90 4.52 -8.95
CA ARG A 53 2.68 5.63 -9.48
C ARG A 53 1.97 6.35 -10.62
N ASP A 54 1.39 5.61 -11.55
CA ASP A 54 0.95 6.16 -12.84
C ASP A 54 -0.54 6.54 -12.85
N ASN A 55 -1.37 5.89 -12.01
CA ASN A 55 -2.83 6.02 -12.05
C ASN A 55 -3.44 6.67 -10.79
N THR A 56 -2.62 7.24 -9.88
CA THR A 56 -3.14 7.97 -8.71
C THR A 56 -2.76 9.45 -8.76
N GLY A 57 -3.73 10.32 -8.49
CA GLY A 57 -3.53 11.78 -8.45
C GLY A 57 -4.00 12.45 -7.16
N SER A 58 -4.66 11.70 -6.27
CA SER A 58 -5.16 12.20 -4.99
C SER A 58 -4.01 12.51 -4.04
N LYS A 59 -4.07 13.65 -3.35
CA LYS A 59 -3.10 14.02 -2.33
C LYS A 59 -3.70 13.87 -0.93
N LEU A 60 -2.92 13.28 -0.02
CA LEU A 60 -3.33 13.05 1.36
C LEU A 60 -2.48 13.91 2.31
N THR A 61 -3.13 14.50 3.31
CA THR A 61 -2.47 15.18 4.43
C THR A 61 -2.83 14.48 5.73
N VAL A 62 -1.83 13.98 6.47
CA VAL A 62 -2.01 13.35 7.78
C VAL A 62 -1.51 14.29 8.86
N LYS A 63 -2.36 14.60 9.85
CA LYS A 63 -1.99 15.38 11.05
C LYS A 63 -2.40 14.63 12.29
N GLY A 64 -1.51 14.46 13.26
CA GLY A 64 -1.79 13.79 14.53
C GLY A 64 -0.56 13.72 15.42
N ASP A 65 -0.68 13.00 16.53
CA ASP A 65 0.37 12.84 17.52
C ASP A 65 1.26 11.65 17.15
N LEU A 66 2.57 11.84 17.03
CA LEU A 66 3.50 10.73 16.81
C LEU A 66 3.69 9.93 18.11
N ASP A 67 3.23 8.69 18.13
CA ASP A 67 3.33 7.78 19.28
C ASP A 67 4.69 7.08 19.31
N THR A 68 5.06 6.42 18.21
CA THR A 68 6.35 5.72 18.06
C THR A 68 6.83 5.78 16.62
N TYR A 69 8.14 5.75 16.41
CA TYR A 69 8.76 5.63 15.10
C TYR A 69 9.92 4.63 15.13
N GLY A 70 10.27 4.09 13.97
CA GLY A 70 11.40 3.18 13.80
C GLY A 70 11.90 3.18 12.35
N PHE A 71 13.20 3.00 12.20
CA PHE A 71 13.86 2.85 10.91
C PHE A 71 14.83 1.67 10.98
N CYS A 72 14.64 0.68 10.11
CA CYS A 72 15.48 -0.50 9.97
C CYS A 72 15.35 -1.01 8.53
N ASP A 73 16.44 -1.49 7.94
CA ASP A 73 16.48 -2.07 6.59
C ASP A 73 15.81 -1.21 5.51
N ASP A 74 16.08 0.10 5.52
CA ASP A 74 15.50 1.07 4.58
C ASP A 74 13.95 1.19 4.63
N VAL A 75 13.34 0.73 5.73
CA VAL A 75 11.90 0.84 5.99
C VAL A 75 11.65 1.72 7.21
N TRP A 76 10.87 2.78 6.99
CA TRP A 76 10.30 3.60 8.06
C TRP A 76 8.97 3.03 8.53
N THR A 77 8.78 2.96 9.84
CA THR A 77 7.50 2.66 10.47
C THR A 77 7.13 3.76 11.45
N PHE A 78 5.90 4.28 11.34
CA PHE A 78 5.33 5.26 12.25
C PHE A 78 4.01 4.76 12.82
N ILE A 79 3.75 5.07 14.09
CA ILE A 79 2.43 4.96 14.70
C ILE A 79 2.00 6.37 15.08
N VAL A 80 0.90 6.84 14.50
CA VAL A 80 0.31 8.16 14.74
C VAL A 80 -1.02 7.97 15.45
N LYS A 81 -1.27 8.70 16.53
CA LYS A 81 -2.53 8.68 17.29
C LYS A 81 -3.33 9.96 17.06
N ASN A 82 -4.63 9.87 17.32
CA ASN A 82 -5.58 10.99 17.23
C ASN A 82 -5.47 11.77 15.91
N CYS A 83 -5.29 11.05 14.81
CA CYS A 83 -4.95 11.68 13.54
C CYS A 83 -6.19 12.04 12.71
N ASN A 84 -6.06 13.12 11.96
CA ASN A 84 -6.99 13.55 10.94
C ASN A 84 -6.30 13.39 9.57
N VAL A 85 -6.88 12.55 8.73
CA VAL A 85 -6.44 12.31 7.35
C VAL A 85 -7.34 13.10 6.42
N THR A 86 -6.79 14.11 5.77
CA THR A 86 -7.51 14.96 4.81
C THR A 86 -7.22 14.49 3.40
N VAL A 87 -8.27 14.20 2.63
CA VAL A 87 -8.17 13.82 1.21
C VAL A 87 -8.41 15.06 0.35
N GLU A 88 -7.39 15.53 -0.35
CA GLU A 88 -7.53 16.59 -1.35
C GLU A 88 -8.08 15.98 -2.64
N ASN A 89 -9.35 16.27 -2.95
CA ASN A 89 -9.97 15.77 -4.18
C ASN A 89 -9.64 16.72 -5.34
N THR A 90 -8.68 16.35 -6.18
CA THR A 90 -8.30 17.09 -7.40
C THR A 90 -9.26 16.78 -8.55
N GLY A 91 -10.56 16.97 -8.32
CA GLY A 91 -11.59 16.77 -9.33
C GLY A 91 -11.69 17.96 -10.28
N ASN A 92 -11.21 17.79 -11.53
CA ASN A 92 -11.59 18.59 -12.69
C ASN A 92 -13.04 18.26 -13.13
N GLY A 93 -14.00 18.42 -12.23
CA GLY A 93 -15.42 18.20 -12.47
C GLY A 93 -16.22 19.38 -11.93
N ALA A 94 -16.74 20.21 -12.82
CA ALA A 94 -17.63 21.31 -12.50
C ALA A 94 -18.91 20.78 -11.83
N GLY A 95 -19.00 20.90 -10.50
CA GLY A 95 -20.22 20.61 -9.77
C GLY A 95 -20.00 20.17 -8.33
N ASN A 96 -20.22 21.12 -7.41
CA ASN A 96 -20.49 20.98 -5.99
C ASN A 96 -19.34 20.66 -5.00
N ASN A 97 -19.03 21.69 -4.20
CA ASN A 97 -18.38 21.70 -2.89
C ASN A 97 -17.05 20.97 -2.77
N GLY A 98 -15.95 21.73 -2.91
CA GLY A 98 -14.60 21.36 -2.49
C GLY A 98 -14.46 21.22 -0.97
N ALA A 99 -15.29 20.37 -0.36
CA ALA A 99 -15.11 19.92 1.00
C ALA A 99 -13.98 18.88 0.97
N ASN A 100 -12.86 19.23 1.59
CA ASN A 100 -11.84 18.24 1.88
C ASN A 100 -12.42 17.29 2.93
N ASP A 101 -12.61 16.03 2.55
CA ASP A 101 -13.09 15.02 3.50
C ASP A 101 -11.98 14.72 4.52
N ALA A 102 -12.30 15.01 5.77
CA ALA A 102 -11.44 14.82 6.93
C ALA A 102 -11.86 13.54 7.66
N ILE A 103 -11.00 12.54 7.62
CA ILE A 103 -11.22 11.23 8.25
C ILE A 103 -10.48 11.22 9.59
N LYS A 104 -11.24 11.13 10.68
CA LYS A 104 -10.66 10.95 12.03
C LYS A 104 -10.29 9.49 12.26
N VAL A 105 -9.08 9.26 12.75
CA VAL A 105 -8.52 7.93 13.00
C VAL A 105 -7.77 7.94 14.33
N ASP A 106 -8.20 7.10 15.28
CA ASP A 106 -7.62 7.04 16.62
C ASP A 106 -6.15 6.59 16.61
N LYS A 107 -5.82 5.65 15.71
CA LYS A 107 -4.47 5.10 15.56
C LYS A 107 -4.21 4.67 14.12
N LEU A 108 -3.20 5.25 13.49
CA LEU A 108 -2.74 4.95 12.14
C LEU A 108 -1.30 4.40 12.17
N ARG A 109 -1.07 3.27 11.50
CA ARG A 109 0.26 2.74 11.24
C ARG A 109 0.67 3.08 9.81
N ILE A 110 1.83 3.71 9.66
CA ILE A 110 2.43 4.02 8.35
C ILE A 110 3.69 3.17 8.21
N VAL A 111 3.81 2.43 7.11
CA VAL A 111 5.02 1.69 6.74
C VAL A 111 5.46 2.19 5.37
N ALA A 112 6.67 2.71 5.27
CA ALA A 112 7.19 3.36 4.07
C ALA A 112 8.57 2.81 3.73
N CYS A 113 8.69 2.15 2.59
CA CYS A 113 9.97 1.75 2.03
C CYS A 113 10.63 2.90 1.26
N ASN A 114 11.95 2.86 1.14
CA ASN A 114 12.70 3.83 0.35
C ASN A 114 12.24 3.83 -1.12
N SER A 115 11.94 5.01 -1.68
CA SER A 115 11.54 5.15 -3.09
C SER A 115 12.70 4.97 -4.06
N LYS A 116 13.94 5.18 -3.59
CA LYS A 116 15.14 4.85 -4.35
C LYS A 116 15.35 3.35 -4.25
N LYS A 117 15.50 2.69 -5.41
CA LYS A 117 15.98 1.30 -5.42
C LYS A 117 17.39 1.31 -4.82
N SER A 118 17.63 0.45 -3.83
CA SER A 118 18.98 0.16 -3.36
C SER A 118 19.77 -0.41 -4.55
N ASP A 119 20.82 0.28 -4.98
CA ASP A 119 21.78 -0.19 -5.98
C ASP A 119 22.46 -1.50 -5.54
#